data_AF-A0ABD5SYF2-F1
#
_entry.id   AF-A0ABD5SYF2-F1
#
_cell.length_a   1.000
_cell.length_b   1.000
_cell.length_c   1.000
_cell.angle_alpha   90.00
_cell.angle_beta   90.00
_cell.angle_gamma   90.00
#
_symmetry.space_group_name_H-M   'P 1'
#
loop_
_entity.id
_entity.type
_entity.pdbx_description
1 polymer ?
#
loop_
_entity_poly.entity_id
_entity_poly.type
_entity_poly.pdbx_seq_one_letter_code
_entity_poly.pdbx_strand_id
1 'polypeptide(L)'
;RVLAPDGRALVSAWSTAHDRFDETEGFDTTVEWTLPGGEPVDRFYHIYAPDEFEADLAQSDLALLEWELSSGNCYATVAGTGTTE
;
A
#
# COMPACT_ATOMS: atom_id res chain seq x y z
N ARG A 1 12.34 6.37 -10.67
CA ARG A 1 11.29 5.37 -10.91
C ARG A 1 11.94 4.06 -11.32
N VAL A 2 11.41 2.92 -10.87
CA VAL A 2 11.99 1.58 -11.12
C VAL A 2 11.29 0.81 -12.24
N LEU A 3 10.05 1.17 -12.58
CA LEU A 3 9.30 0.53 -13.66
C LEU A 3 9.67 1.12 -15.02
N ALA A 4 9.92 0.24 -15.98
CA ALA A 4 9.87 0.58 -17.40
C ALA A 4 8.44 0.98 -17.81
N PRO A 5 8.25 1.65 -18.95
CA PRO A 5 6.93 2.01 -19.50
C PRO A 5 5.90 0.88 -19.56
N ASP A 6 6.34 -0.36 -19.74
CA ASP A 6 5.52 -1.58 -19.79
C ASP A 6 5.73 -2.48 -18.57
N GLY A 7 6.61 -2.06 -17.65
CA GLY A 7 6.90 -2.77 -16.42
C GLY A 7 5.71 -2.78 -15.48
N ARG A 8 5.41 -3.94 -14.90
CA ARG A 8 4.30 -4.14 -13.97
C ARG A 8 4.78 -4.36 -12.54
N ALA A 9 3.99 -3.90 -11.57
CA ALA A 9 4.17 -4.21 -10.16
C ALA A 9 2.84 -4.51 -9.49
N LEU A 10 2.91 -5.29 -8.41
CA LEU A 10 1.86 -5.41 -7.42
C LEU A 10 2.26 -4.56 -6.21
N VAL A 11 1.37 -3.66 -5.81
CA VAL A 11 1.49 -2.88 -4.58
C VAL A 11 0.42 -3.36 -3.62
N SER A 12 0.81 -3.61 -2.37
CA SER A 12 -0.12 -4.02 -1.31
C SER A 12 0.14 -3.23 -0.04
N ALA A 13 -0.92 -2.77 0.61
CA ALA A 13 -0.83 -2.07 1.89
C ALA A 13 -1.94 -2.53 2.84
N TRP A 14 -1.64 -2.51 4.15
CA TRP A 14 -2.65 -2.68 5.19
C TRP A 14 -3.63 -1.52 5.13
N SER A 15 -4.90 -1.80 5.36
CA SER A 15 -5.93 -0.76 5.33
C SER A 15 -6.85 -0.81 6.54
N THR A 16 -7.58 0.27 6.74
CA THR A 16 -8.63 0.40 7.75
C THR A 16 -9.77 -0.62 7.57
N ALA A 17 -9.86 -1.28 6.40
CA ALA A 17 -10.76 -2.39 6.18
C ALA A 17 -10.37 -3.68 6.95
N HIS A 18 -9.20 -3.72 7.57
CA HIS A 18 -8.79 -4.84 8.42
C HIS A 18 -9.45 -4.74 9.80
N ASP A 19 -10.06 -5.83 10.26
CA ASP A 19 -10.75 -5.92 11.57
C ASP A 19 -9.85 -5.65 12.81
N ARG A 20 -8.56 -5.43 12.60
CA ARG A 20 -7.59 -5.13 13.67
C ARG A 20 -7.64 -3.64 14.03
N PHE A 21 -8.09 -2.80 13.11
CA PHE A 21 -8.10 -1.35 13.25
C PHE A 21 -9.55 -0.88 13.37
N ASP A 22 -9.81 0.01 14.33
CA ASP A 22 -11.13 0.61 14.56
C ASP A 22 -11.07 2.09 14.18
N GLU A 23 -10.65 2.34 12.93
CA GLU A 23 -10.46 3.67 12.37
C GLU A 23 -11.03 3.69 10.96
N THR A 24 -11.52 4.83 10.50
CA THR A 24 -12.05 4.99 9.14
C THR A 24 -11.10 5.74 8.21
N GLU A 25 -10.28 6.61 8.78
CA GLU A 25 -9.28 7.43 8.07
C GLU A 25 -7.90 6.78 8.19
N GLY A 26 -7.00 7.06 7.24
CA GLY A 26 -5.64 6.54 7.30
C GLY A 26 -4.86 7.12 8.47
N PHE A 27 -3.98 6.32 9.05
CA PHE A 27 -3.27 6.70 10.26
C PHE A 27 -1.91 6.02 10.39
N ASP A 28 -1.05 6.67 11.17
CA ASP A 28 0.28 6.18 11.51
C ASP A 28 0.25 5.42 12.85
N THR A 29 0.93 4.28 12.91
CA THR A 29 1.06 3.51 14.14
C THR A 29 2.37 2.75 14.20
N THR A 30 2.66 2.18 15.37
CA THR A 30 3.77 1.26 15.57
C THR A 30 3.25 -0.09 16.00
N VAL A 31 3.71 -1.14 15.31
CA VAL A 31 3.37 -2.53 15.64
C VAL A 31 4.63 -3.21 16.14
N GLU A 32 4.55 -3.79 17.34
CA GLU A 32 5.65 -4.59 17.89
C GLU A 32 5.97 -5.75 16.95
N TRP A 33 7.24 -5.90 16.62
CA TRP A 33 7.76 -6.97 15.79
C TRP A 33 8.96 -7.61 16.46
N THR A 34 8.93 -8.93 16.60
CA THR A 34 10.05 -9.67 17.18
C THR A 34 11.11 -9.96 16.11
N LEU A 35 12.32 -9.47 16.33
CA LEU A 35 13.47 -9.76 15.48
C LEU A 35 13.85 -11.25 15.53
N PRO A 36 14.50 -11.77 14.49
CA PRO A 36 15.20 -13.06 14.57
C PRO A 36 16.24 -13.02 15.69
N GLY A 37 15.94 -13.63 16.83
CA GLY A 37 16.72 -13.51 18.07
C GLY A 37 15.89 -13.22 19.32
N GLY A 38 14.62 -12.83 19.16
CA GLY A 38 13.66 -12.67 20.26
C GLY A 38 13.55 -11.25 20.82
N GLU A 39 14.33 -10.29 20.32
CA GLU A 39 14.22 -8.89 20.73
C GLU A 39 12.99 -8.23 20.08
N PRO A 40 12.04 -7.67 20.87
CA PRO A 40 10.91 -6.91 20.33
C PRO A 40 11.37 -5.51 19.92
N VAL A 41 10.95 -5.06 18.74
CA VAL A 41 11.15 -3.70 18.25
C VAL A 41 9.86 -3.11 17.70
N ASP A 42 9.65 -1.81 17.88
CA ASP A 42 8.52 -1.10 17.30
C ASP A 42 8.77 -0.82 15.82
N ARG A 43 7.91 -1.35 14.95
CA ARG A 43 7.95 -1.09 13.52
C ARG A 43 6.86 -0.10 13.14
N PHE A 44 7.24 0.97 12.48
CA PHE A 44 6.29 1.95 11.93
C PHE A 44 5.47 1.35 10.78
N TYR A 45 4.18 1.65 10.79
CA TYR A 45 3.22 1.37 9.73
C TYR A 45 2.36 2.61 9.50
N HIS A 46 2.13 2.92 8.22
CA HIS A 46 1.00 3.73 7.81
C HIS A 46 -0.11 2.77 7.36
N ILE A 47 -1.30 2.89 7.96
CA ILE A 47 -2.49 2.11 7.62
C ILE A 47 -3.36 2.99 6.74
N TYR A 48 -3.60 2.55 5.50
CA TYR A 48 -4.33 3.33 4.51
C TYR A 48 -5.84 3.30 4.74
N ALA A 49 -6.53 4.42 4.56
CA ALA A 49 -7.92 4.33 4.14
C ALA A 49 -7.99 3.86 2.67
N PRO A 50 -8.96 3.02 2.27
CA PRO A 50 -9.07 2.58 0.88
C PRO A 50 -9.11 3.73 -0.14
N ASP A 51 -9.87 4.79 0.15
CA ASP A 51 -10.01 5.96 -0.73
C ASP A 51 -8.71 6.77 -0.82
N GLU A 52 -7.96 6.86 0.28
CA GLU A 52 -6.64 7.50 0.31
C GLU A 52 -5.63 6.75 -0.56
N PHE A 53 -5.63 5.41 -0.47
CA PHE A 53 -4.75 4.58 -1.28
C PHE A 53 -5.04 4.74 -2.79
N GLU A 54 -6.31 4.76 -3.17
CA GLU A 54 -6.70 5.00 -4.57
C GLU A 54 -6.30 6.42 -5.02
N ALA A 55 -6.49 7.44 -4.18
CA ALA A 55 -6.10 8.81 -4.48
C ALA A 55 -4.58 8.98 -4.64
N ASP A 56 -3.77 8.32 -3.82
CA ASP A 56 -2.31 8.32 -3.92
C ASP A 56 -1.83 7.67 -5.22
N LEU A 57 -2.45 6.54 -5.62
CA LEU A 57 -2.17 5.89 -6.89
C LEU A 57 -2.51 6.80 -8.08
N ALA A 58 -3.66 7.47 -8.04
CA ALA A 58 -4.09 8.39 -9.10
C ALA A 58 -3.20 9.64 -9.22
N GLN A 59 -2.61 10.10 -8.11
CA GLN A 59 -1.65 11.21 -8.09
C GLN A 59 -0.22 10.78 -8.47
N SER A 60 0.04 9.48 -8.50
CA SER A 60 1.32 8.94 -8.91
C SER A 60 1.44 8.85 -10.43
N ASP A 61 2.67 8.76 -10.93
CA ASP A 61 2.93 8.48 -12.35
C ASP A 61 2.92 6.97 -12.61
N LEU A 62 1.88 6.30 -12.13
CA LEU A 62 1.58 4.90 -12.38
C LEU A 62 0.24 4.81 -13.13
N ALA A 63 0.15 3.85 -14.04
CA ALA A 63 -1.12 3.46 -14.62
C ALA A 63 -1.74 2.37 -13.74
N LEU A 64 -2.91 2.65 -13.15
CA LEU A 64 -3.69 1.65 -12.42
C LEU A 64 -4.33 0.66 -13.41
N LEU A 65 -3.99 -0.62 -13.28
CA LEU A 65 -4.54 -1.69 -14.13
C LEU A 65 -5.70 -2.42 -13.44
N GLU A 66 -5.55 -2.68 -12.14
CA GLU A 66 -6.52 -3.38 -11.32
C GLU A 66 -6.39 -2.93 -9.87
N TRP A 67 -7.51 -2.81 -9.17
CA TRP A 67 -7.56 -2.47 -7.75
C TRP A 67 -8.55 -3.40 -7.05
N GLU A 68 -8.15 -3.89 -5.88
CA GLU A 68 -9.00 -4.73 -5.05
C GLU A 68 -8.74 -4.52 -3.55
N LEU A 69 -9.78 -4.75 -2.76
CA LEU A 69 -9.70 -4.91 -1.32
C LEU A 69 -9.86 -6.39 -0.98
N SER A 70 -8.89 -6.95 -0.27
CA SER A 70 -8.94 -8.34 0.14
C SER A 70 -8.27 -8.55 1.48
N SER A 71 -8.93 -9.28 2.38
CA SER A 71 -8.40 -9.65 3.70
C SER A 71 -7.84 -8.45 4.50
N GLY A 72 -8.53 -7.30 4.47
CA GLY A 72 -8.11 -6.09 5.17
C GLY A 72 -6.91 -5.35 4.55
N ASN A 73 -6.61 -5.60 3.28
CA ASN A 73 -5.53 -4.94 2.56
C ASN A 73 -6.05 -4.32 1.27
N CYS A 74 -5.44 -3.21 0.88
CA CYS A 74 -5.52 -2.67 -0.47
C CYS A 74 -4.48 -3.36 -1.36
N TYR A 75 -4.89 -3.74 -2.55
CA TYR A 75 -4.00 -4.21 -3.61
C TYR A 75 -4.21 -3.40 -4.87
N ALA A 76 -3.12 -3.11 -5.56
CA ALA A 76 -3.17 -2.53 -6.88
C ALA A 76 -2.14 -3.19 -7.79
N THR A 77 -2.60 -3.64 -8.95
CA THR A 77 -1.71 -3.95 -10.07
C THR A 77 -1.50 -2.66 -10.87
N VAL A 78 -0.24 -2.26 -11.00
CA VAL A 78 0.15 -1.01 -11.65
C VAL A 78 1.15 -1.25 -12.77
N ALA A 79 1.23 -0.31 -13.71
CA ALA A 79 2.30 -0.22 -14.69
C ALA A 79 3.00 1.14 -14.64
N GLY A 80 4.24 1.19 -15.13
CA GLY A 80 4.91 2.47 -15.38
C GLY A 80 4.14 3.29 -16.42
N THR A 81 4.05 4.60 -16.26
CA THR A 81 3.57 5.47 -17.34
C THR A 81 4.71 5.71 -18.31
N GLY A 82 4.66 5.08 -19.48
CA GLY A 82 5.56 5.41 -20.57
C GLY A 82 5.36 6.86 -20.99
N THR A 83 6.39 7.69 -20.85
CA THR A 83 6.44 8.92 -21.64
C THR A 83 6.83 8.49 -23.05
N THR A 84 5.87 8.44 -23.97
CA THR A 84 6.21 8.37 -25.40
C THR A 84 6.83 9.72 -25.75
N GLU A 85 8.16 9.80 -25.78
CA GLU A 85 8.88 10.91 -26.43
C GLU A 85 8.74 10.85 -27.95
#